data_AF-A0A7R9R7Z4-F1
#
_entry.id   AF-A0A7R9R7Z4-F1
#
_cell.length_a   1.000
_cell.length_b   1.000
_cell.length_c   1.000
_cell.angle_alpha   90.00
_cell.angle_beta   90.00
_cell.angle_gamma   90.00
#
_symmetry.space_group_name_H-M   'P 1'
#
loop_
_entity.id
_entity.type
_entity.pdbx_description
1 polymer ?
#
loop_
_entity_poly.entity_id
_entity_poly.type
_entity_poly.pdbx_seq_one_letter_code
_entity_poly.pdbx_strand_id
1 'polypeptide(L)' 'MLKYFTKEELEERYRKERDLRVKERLLAILLLYDGKSIYEVSGIIRI' A
#
# COMPACT_ATOMS: atom_id res chain seq x y z
N MET A 1 10.41 -7.42 17.01
CA MET A 1 10.17 -5.97 17.11
C MET A 1 9.34 -5.55 15.91
N LEU A 2 8.07 -5.16 16.12
CA LEU A 2 7.21 -4.67 15.03
C LEU A 2 7.70 -3.29 14.60
N LYS A 3 8.05 -3.13 13.32
CA LYS A 3 8.41 -1.83 12.75
C LYS A 3 7.15 -1.23 12.14
N TYR A 4 6.61 -0.21 12.79
CA TYR A 4 5.51 0.59 12.25
C TYR A 4 6.08 1.61 11.27
N PHE A 5 5.46 1.71 10.11
CA PHE A 5 5.76 2.76 9.14
C PHE A 5 4.71 3.84 9.26
N THR A 6 5.16 5.08 9.26
CA THR A 6 4.31 6.25 9.03
C THR A 6 3.74 6.19 7.60
N LYS A 7 2.67 6.95 7.36
CA LYS A 7 2.07 7.03 6.03
C LYS A 7 3.09 7.60 5.01
N GLU A 8 3.84 8.62 5.41
CA GLU A 8 4.85 9.27 4.59
C GLU A 8 5.97 8.29 4.18
N GLU A 9 6.40 7.42 5.10
CA GLU A 9 7.39 6.37 4.79
C GLU A 9 6.84 5.33 3.81
N LEU A 10 5.56 4.99 3.90
CA LEU A 10 4.89 4.07 2.97
C LEU A 10 4.77 4.70 1.58
N GLU A 11 4.40 5.97 1.49
CA GLU A 11 4.33 6.73 0.23
C GLU A 11 5.71 6.82 -0.44
N GLU A 12 6.75 7.09 0.34
CA GLU A 12 8.12 7.16 -0.16
C GLU A 12 8.60 5.81 -0.72
N ARG A 13 8.29 4.72 -0.02
CA ARG A 13 8.57 3.36 -0.50
C ARG A 13 7.81 3.05 -1.76
N TYR A 14 6.52 3.38 -1.82
CA TYR A 14 5.69 3.16 -3.00
C TYR A 14 6.25 3.88 -4.24
N ARG A 15 6.73 5.12 -4.07
CA ARG A 15 7.34 5.90 -5.16
C ARG A 15 8.63 5.28 -5.69
N LYS A 16 9.47 4.72 -4.80
CA LYS A 16 10.78 4.15 -5.14
C LYS A 16 10.75 2.68 -5.56
N GLU A 17 9.70 1.95 -5.21
CA GLU A 17 9.59 0.53 -5.50
C GLU A 17 9.46 0.26 -7.00
N ARG A 18 10.21 -0.74 -7.47
CA ARG A 18 10.27 -1.20 -8.86
C ARG A 18 9.62 -2.56 -9.06
N ASP A 19 9.60 -3.40 -8.02
CA ASP A 19 8.87 -4.66 -8.06
C ASP A 19 7.37 -4.36 -8.06
N LEU A 20 6.69 -4.71 -9.16
CA LEU A 20 5.28 -4.42 -9.35
C LEU A 20 4.40 -5.06 -8.26
N ARG A 21 4.72 -6.27 -7.81
CA ARG A 21 3.94 -6.96 -6.78
C ARG A 21 4.08 -6.29 -5.42
N VAL A 22 5.30 -5.85 -5.09
CA VAL A 22 5.53 -5.09 -3.85
C VAL A 22 4.85 -3.73 -3.93
N LYS A 23 4.91 -3.07 -5.09
CA LYS A 23 4.29 -1.78 -5.34
C LYS A 23 2.76 -1.85 -5.21
N GLU A 24 2.12 -2.88 -5.75
CA GLU A 24 0.69 -3.12 -5.59
C GLU A 24 0.29 -3.33 -4.13
N ARG A 25 1.08 -4.10 -3.35
CA ARG A 25 0.82 -4.28 -1.91
C ARG A 25 0.95 -2.97 -1.15
N LEU A 26 1.95 -2.16 -1.45
CA LEU A 26 2.13 -0.83 -0.84
C LEU A 26 0.94 0.08 -1.17
N LEU A 27 0.45 0.05 -2.40
CA LEU A 27 -0.76 0.78 -2.79
C LEU A 27 -1.98 0.31 -1.99
N ALA A 28 -2.15 -1.00 -1.80
CA ALA A 28 -3.21 -1.56 -0.96
C ALA A 28 -3.22 -0.93 0.43
N ILE A 29 -2.05 -0.93 1.06
CA ILE A 29 -1.87 -0.44 2.42
C ILE A 29 -2.19 1.06 2.48
N LEU A 30 -1.71 1.85 1.53
CA LEU A 30 -1.99 3.28 1.47
C LEU A 30 -3.49 3.57 1.32
N LEU A 31 -4.18 2.84 0.44
CA LEU A 31 -5.62 3.00 0.24
C LEU A 31 -6.43 2.65 1.51
N LEU A 32 -6.02 1.60 2.23
CA LEU A 32 -6.62 1.25 3.52
C LEU A 32 -6.35 2.33 4.59
N TYR A 33 -5.15 2.91 4.62
CA TYR A 33 -4.83 4.05 5.47
C TYR A 33 -5.69 5.28 5.16
N ASP A 34 -6.02 5.49 3.89
CA ASP A 34 -6.93 6.56 3.44
C ASP A 34 -8.42 6.27 3.73
N GLY A 35 -8.72 5.16 4.42
CA GLY A 35 -10.05 4.82 4.87
C GLY A 35 -10.90 4.07 3.84
N LYS A 36 -10.31 3.59 2.73
CA LYS A 36 -11.03 2.70 1.82
C LYS A 36 -11.32 1.37 2.48
N SER A 37 -12.45 0.78 2.13
CA SER A 37 -12.80 -0.56 2.57
C SER A 37 -11.95 -1.62 1.86
N ILE A 38 -11.81 -2.78 2.52
CA ILE A 38 -11.14 -3.94 1.93
C ILE A 38 -11.75 -4.36 0.58
N TYR A 39 -13.07 -4.18 0.41
CA TYR A 39 -13.78 -4.54 -0.81
C TYR A 39 -13.41 -3.60 -1.97
N GLU A 40 -13.37 -2.28 -1.73
CA GLU A 40 -12.92 -1.31 -2.73
C GLU A 40 -11.47 -1.56 -3.14
N VAL A 41 -10.58 -1.82 -2.17
CA VAL A 41 -9.16 -2.09 -2.45
C VAL A 41 -9.01 -3.38 -3.26
N SER A 42 -9.80 -4.42 -2.97
CA SER A 42 -9.77 -5.68 -3.71
C SER A 42 -10.18 -5.53 -5.18
N GLY A 43 -11.01 -4.54 -5.51
CA GLY A 43 -11.38 -4.24 -6.90
C GLY A 43 -10.28 -3.47 -7.66
N ILE A 44 -9.38 -2.80 -6.95
CA ILE A 44 -8.29 -2.00 -7.54
C ILE A 44 -7.06 -2.89 -7.81
N ILE A 45 -6.80 -3.86 -6.93
CA ILE A 45 -5.59 -4.68 -7.00
C ILE A 45 -5.92 -6.01 -7.67
N ARG A 46 -5.27 -6.28 -8.80
CA ARG A 46 -5.32 -7.60 -9.45
C ARG A 46 -4.23 -8.48 -8.85
N ILE A 47 -4.58 -9.22 -7.79
CA ILE A 47 -3.74 -10.33 -7.30
C ILE A 47 -3.76 -11.47 -8.31
#